data_AF-A0A961IZJ0-F1
#
_entry.id   AF-A0A961IZJ0-F1
#
_cell.length_a   1.000
_cell.length_b   1.000
_cell.length_c   1.000
_cell.angle_alpha   90.00
_cell.angle_beta   90.00
_cell.angle_gamma   90.00
#
_symmetry.space_group_name_H-M   'P 1'
#
loop_
_entity.id
_entity.type
_entity.pdbx_description
1 polymer ?
#
loop_
_entity_poly.entity_id
_entity_poly.type
_entity_poly.pdbx_seq_one_letter_code
_entity_poly.pdbx_strand_id
1 'polypeptide(L)'
;MRRFVLIAVPYLWLLGLFLVPFLIVMKISLSDVALARPPYLPQLDLSLGWEGIRAFFSELDFENFVFLTTDSLYWKAYLSSLQIAVFSTFLTLCVGYPIAYAMARAENEWRPTLLMLVILPF
;
A
#
# COMPACT_ATOMS: atom_id res chain seq x y z
N MET A 1 -10.96 26.02 -21.05
CA MET A 1 -10.35 26.32 -19.73
C MET A 1 -11.28 26.00 -18.55
N ARG A 2 -12.53 26.50 -18.49
CA ARG A 2 -13.46 26.23 -17.35
C ARG A 2 -13.69 24.73 -17.02
N ARG A 3 -13.85 23.87 -18.02
CA ARG A 3 -14.05 22.41 -17.81
C ARG A 3 -12.82 21.70 -17.23
N PHE A 4 -11.62 22.13 -17.60
CA PHE A 4 -10.38 21.55 -17.09
C PHE A 4 -10.23 21.81 -15.60
N VAL A 5 -10.51 23.04 -15.14
CA VAL A 5 -10.46 23.40 -13.72
C VAL A 5 -11.49 22.58 -12.90
N LEU A 6 -12.70 22.40 -13.42
CA LEU A 6 -13.74 21.61 -12.76
C LEU A 6 -13.37 20.13 -12.59
N ILE A 7 -12.58 19.57 -13.51
CA ILE A 7 -12.08 18.19 -13.43
C ILE A 7 -10.81 18.13 -12.56
N ALA A 8 -9.88 19.05 -12.75
CA ALA A 8 -8.59 19.04 -12.07
C ALA A 8 -8.73 19.20 -10.55
N VAL A 9 -9.69 19.99 -10.06
CA VAL A 9 -9.85 20.24 -8.62
C VAL A 9 -10.13 18.94 -7.83
N PRO A 10 -11.14 18.11 -8.16
CA PRO A 10 -11.34 16.82 -7.50
C PRO A 10 -10.14 15.86 -7.62
N TYR A 11 -9.49 15.80 -8.78
CA TYR A 11 -8.34 14.90 -8.97
C TYR A 11 -7.12 15.33 -8.17
N LEU A 12 -6.82 16.64 -8.12
CA LEU A 12 -5.74 17.17 -7.27
C LEU A 12 -6.03 16.92 -5.79
N TRP A 13 -7.30 17.03 -5.39
CA TRP A 13 -7.72 16.71 -4.03
C TRP A 13 -7.48 15.23 -3.68
N LEU A 14 -7.95 14.31 -4.53
CA LEU A 14 -7.74 12.87 -4.35
C LEU A 14 -6.26 12.50 -4.37
N LEU A 15 -5.48 13.10 -5.28
CA LEU A 15 -4.05 12.88 -5.38
C LEU A 15 -3.32 13.40 -4.13
N GLY A 16 -3.70 14.56 -3.60
CA GLY A 16 -3.17 15.09 -2.34
C GLY A 16 -3.48 14.16 -1.17
N LEU A 17 -4.74 13.73 -1.01
CA LEU A 17 -5.14 12.80 0.04
C LEU A 17 -4.44 11.44 -0.05
N PHE A 18 -4.13 10.98 -1.26
CA PHE A 18 -3.37 9.76 -1.48
C PHE A 18 -1.86 9.93 -1.19
N LEU A 19 -1.25 11.01 -1.67
CA LEU A 19 0.20 11.22 -1.58
C LEU A 19 0.66 11.67 -0.20
N VAL A 20 -0.10 12.53 0.49
CA VAL A 20 0.29 13.03 1.82
C VAL A 20 0.64 11.90 2.81
N PRO A 21 -0.21 10.88 3.04
CA PRO A 21 0.14 9.78 3.94
C PRO A 21 1.36 8.98 3.44
N PHE A 22 1.50 8.79 2.13
CA PHE A 22 2.65 8.08 1.56
C PHE A 22 3.97 8.83 1.78
N LEU A 23 3.97 10.15 1.60
CA LEU A 23 5.13 11.00 1.86
C LEU A 23 5.51 11.00 3.34
N ILE A 24 4.53 10.96 4.24
CA ILE A 24 4.78 10.84 5.69
C ILE A 24 5.44 9.50 6.01
N VAL A 25 4.94 8.39 5.47
CA VAL A 25 5.54 7.06 5.67
C VAL A 25 6.93 6.99 5.07
N MET A 26 7.14 7.53 3.87
CA MET A 26 8.45 7.59 3.22
C MET A 26 9.46 8.37 4.07
N LYS A 27 9.06 9.54 4.59
CA LYS A 27 9.89 10.32 5.51
C LYS A 27 10.30 9.48 6.72
N ILE A 28 9.32 8.87 7.38
CA ILE A 28 9.55 8.08 8.61
C ILE A 28 10.44 6.87 8.32
N SER A 29 10.31 6.23 7.14
CA SER A 29 11.13 5.08 6.77
C SER A 29 12.63 5.39 6.64
N LEU A 30 12.97 6.65 6.40
CA LEU A 30 14.35 7.16 6.28
C LEU A 30 14.82 7.88 7.56
N SER A 31 14.00 7.85 8.62
CA SER A 31 14.24 8.55 9.89
C SER A 31 14.56 7.54 11.00
N ASP A 32 15.28 8.00 12.02
CA ASP A 32 15.60 7.23 13.20
C ASP A 32 14.49 7.27 14.25
N VAL A 33 14.33 6.14 14.95
CA VAL A 33 13.42 6.05 16.10
C VAL A 33 14.05 6.76 17.29
N ALA A 34 13.36 7.77 17.82
CA ALA A 34 13.81 8.52 18.98
C ALA A 34 12.77 8.47 20.11
N LEU A 35 13.23 8.44 21.37
CA LEU A 35 12.40 8.59 22.57
C LEU A 35 11.97 10.05 22.77
N ALA A 36 11.35 10.65 21.75
CA ALA A 36 10.88 12.01 21.72
C ALA A 36 9.41 12.09 21.32
N ARG A 37 8.82 13.29 21.40
CA ARG A 37 7.51 13.60 20.83
C ARG A 37 7.68 14.73 19.82
N PRO A 38 7.51 14.52 18.51
CA PRO A 38 7.25 13.25 17.79
C PRO A 38 8.34 12.16 17.93
N PRO A 39 8.00 10.86 17.83
CA PRO A 39 8.91 9.74 18.09
C PRO A 39 9.80 9.38 16.88
N TYR A 40 10.36 10.38 16.20
CA TYR A 40 11.28 10.21 15.09
C TYR A 40 12.21 11.43 14.94
N LEU A 41 13.41 11.21 14.39
CA LEU A 41 14.37 12.24 14.00
C LEU A 41 14.86 11.95 12.57
N PRO A 42 15.15 12.96 11.74
CA PRO A 42 15.15 14.39 12.00
C PRO A 42 13.76 15.07 11.95
N GLN A 43 13.63 16.21 12.62
CA GLN A 43 12.45 17.09 12.53
C GLN A 43 12.76 18.32 11.69
N LEU A 44 11.82 18.69 10.82
CA LEU A 44 11.99 19.80 9.90
C LEU A 44 11.73 21.11 10.66
N ASP A 45 12.79 21.80 11.05
CA ASP A 45 12.72 23.13 11.67
C ASP A 45 12.89 24.23 10.61
N LEU A 46 11.76 24.82 10.20
CA LEU A 46 11.73 25.91 9.23
C LEU A 46 12.22 27.25 9.80
N SER A 47 12.40 27.37 11.12
CA SER A 47 12.90 28.60 11.75
C SER A 47 14.38 28.85 11.45
N LEU A 48 15.14 27.78 11.17
CA LEU A 48 16.55 27.81 10.78
C LEU A 48 16.76 28.08 9.28
N GLY A 49 15.68 28.29 8.51
CA GLY A 49 15.75 28.59 7.09
C GLY A 49 16.41 27.48 6.26
N TRP A 50 17.32 27.86 5.36
CA TRP A 50 17.99 26.94 4.43
C TRP A 50 18.93 25.94 5.13
N GLU A 51 19.51 26.32 6.26
CA GLU A 51 20.38 25.42 7.05
C GLU A 51 19.57 24.28 7.68
N GLY A 52 18.38 24.56 8.21
CA GLY A 52 17.47 23.54 8.74
C GLY A 52 17.05 22.51 7.70
N ILE A 53 16.84 22.94 6.45
CA ILE A 53 16.53 22.02 5.34
C ILE A 53 17.74 21.12 5.03
N ARG A 54 18.95 21.68 4.95
CA ARG A 54 20.16 20.88 4.67
C ARG A 54 20.45 19.86 5.78
N ALA A 55 20.36 20.28 7.05
CA ALA A 55 20.57 19.41 8.20
C ALA A 55 19.55 18.25 8.21
N PHE A 56 18.27 18.55 7.94
CA PHE A 56 17.23 17.54 7.82
C PHE A 56 17.57 16.48 6.77
N PHE A 57 17.97 16.86 5.55
CA PHE A 57 18.31 15.89 4.51
C PHE A 57 19.60 15.12 4.78
N SER A 58 20.55 15.66 5.55
CA SER A 58 21.79 14.95 5.89
C SER A 58 21.61 13.88 6.97
N GLU A 59 20.57 13.99 7.79
CA GLU A 59 20.23 13.03 8.84
C GLU A 59 19.28 11.92 8.34
N LEU A 60 18.82 11.98 7.08
CA LEU A 60 18.07 10.89 6.48
C LEU A 60 19.02 9.81 5.96
N ASP A 61 18.76 8.55 6.30
CA ASP A 61 19.56 7.42 5.84
C ASP A 61 18.71 6.20 5.43
N PHE A 62 19.42 5.15 5.02
CA PHE A 62 18.82 3.87 4.60
C PHE A 62 19.09 2.74 5.59
N GLU A 63 19.50 3.03 6.82
CA GLU A 63 19.85 2.01 7.83
C GLU A 63 18.66 1.09 8.10
N ASN A 64 17.46 1.67 8.24
CA ASN A 64 16.22 0.90 8.39
C ASN A 64 16.03 -0.13 7.27
N PHE A 65 16.37 0.22 6.02
CA PHE A 65 16.25 -0.70 4.88
C PHE A 65 17.32 -1.78 4.88
N VAL A 66 18.54 -1.46 5.29
CA VAL A 66 19.61 -2.46 5.47
C VAL A 66 19.22 -3.44 6.58
N PHE A 67 18.70 -2.94 7.70
CA PHE A 67 18.24 -3.74 8.82
C PHE A 67 17.21 -4.81 8.39
N LEU A 68 16.22 -4.42 7.56
CA LEU A 68 15.23 -5.35 7.00
C LEU A 68 15.85 -6.53 6.24
N THR A 69 17.01 -6.32 5.59
CA THR A 69 17.70 -7.38 4.84
C THR A 69 18.56 -8.28 5.72
N THR A 70 19.03 -7.77 6.86
CA THR A 70 19.91 -8.51 7.78
C THR A 70 19.15 -9.35 8.80
N ASP A 71 17.91 -8.96 9.13
CA ASP A 71 17.13 -9.65 10.14
C ASP A 71 16.35 -10.84 9.54
N SER A 72 16.66 -12.03 10.06
CA SER A 72 16.03 -13.28 9.63
C SER A 72 14.52 -13.30 9.82
N LEU A 73 13.96 -12.56 10.78
CA LEU A 73 12.53 -12.49 11.02
C LEU A 73 11.81 -11.84 9.84
N TYR A 74 12.32 -10.72 9.34
CA TYR A 74 11.74 -10.00 8.21
C TYR A 74 11.82 -10.82 6.93
N TRP A 75 12.97 -11.44 6.65
CA TRP A 75 13.11 -12.29 5.47
C TRP A 75 12.16 -13.50 5.50
N LYS A 76 12.05 -14.17 6.66
CA LYS A 76 11.11 -15.30 6.86
C LYS A 76 9.66 -14.86 6.70
N ALA A 77 9.28 -13.73 7.29
CA ALA A 77 7.93 -13.20 7.18
C ALA A 77 7.58 -12.85 5.72
N TYR A 78 8.52 -12.23 4.99
CA TYR A 78 8.35 -11.89 3.59
C TYR A 78 8.17 -13.14 2.71
N LEU A 79 9.06 -14.13 2.87
CA LEU A 79 9.00 -15.38 2.09
C LEU A 79 7.73 -16.18 2.42
N SER A 80 7.34 -16.24 3.69
CA SER A 80 6.09 -16.89 4.11
C SER A 80 4.87 -16.20 3.50
N SER A 81 4.85 -14.86 3.50
CA SER A 81 3.75 -14.08 2.89
C SER A 81 3.65 -14.33 1.39
N LEU A 82 4.80 -14.35 0.68
CA LEU A 82 4.86 -14.65 -0.74
C LEU A 82 4.38 -16.08 -1.03
N GLN A 83 4.82 -17.05 -0.24
CA GLN A 83 4.40 -18.43 -0.34
C GLN A 83 2.88 -18.55 -0.19
N ILE A 84 2.31 -17.96 0.86
CA ILE A 84 0.87 -17.97 1.11
C ILE A 84 0.14 -17.31 -0.07
N ALA A 85 0.57 -16.12 -0.50
CA ALA A 85 -0.06 -15.42 -1.62
C ALA A 85 -0.08 -16.25 -2.91
N VAL A 86 1.03 -16.91 -3.24
CA VAL A 86 1.14 -17.77 -4.43
C VAL A 86 0.22 -18.99 -4.31
N PHE A 87 0.27 -19.73 -3.19
CA PHE A 87 -0.57 -20.92 -3.01
C PHE A 87 -2.06 -20.56 -2.94
N SER A 88 -2.43 -19.50 -2.22
CA SER A 88 -3.80 -19.01 -2.15
C SER A 88 -4.31 -18.56 -3.52
N THR A 89 -3.51 -17.80 -4.28
CA THR A 89 -3.89 -17.39 -5.65
C THR A 89 -4.05 -18.59 -6.57
N PHE A 90 -3.12 -19.55 -6.51
CA PHE A 90 -3.18 -20.75 -7.32
C PHE A 90 -4.42 -21.60 -6.99
N LEU A 91 -4.67 -21.88 -5.72
CA LEU A 91 -5.83 -22.67 -5.29
C LEU A 91 -7.15 -21.96 -5.61
N THR A 92 -7.23 -20.64 -5.38
CA THR A 92 -8.42 -19.85 -5.74
C THR A 92 -8.66 -19.82 -7.24
N LEU A 93 -7.63 -19.80 -8.08
CA LEU A 93 -7.79 -19.97 -9.52
C LEU A 93 -8.24 -21.38 -9.89
N CYS A 94 -7.61 -22.42 -9.32
CA CYS A 94 -7.97 -23.82 -9.57
C CYS A 94 -9.43 -24.14 -9.24
N VAL A 95 -10.01 -23.47 -8.24
CA VAL A 95 -11.42 -23.67 -7.85
C VAL A 95 -12.35 -22.65 -8.51
N GLY A 96 -11.98 -21.37 -8.45
CA GLY A 96 -12.81 -20.26 -8.94
C GLY A 96 -12.94 -20.24 -10.46
N TYR A 97 -11.91 -20.60 -11.21
CA TYR A 97 -11.96 -20.61 -12.68
C TYR A 97 -12.93 -21.68 -13.22
N PRO A 98 -12.90 -22.96 -12.78
CA PRO A 98 -13.91 -23.94 -13.18
C PRO A 98 -15.35 -23.53 -12.83
N ILE A 99 -15.56 -22.97 -11.64
CA ILE A 99 -16.88 -22.48 -11.21
C ILE A 99 -17.36 -21.37 -12.15
N ALA A 100 -16.52 -20.35 -12.39
CA ALA A 100 -16.85 -19.25 -13.29
C ALA A 100 -17.13 -19.75 -14.72
N TYR A 101 -16.37 -20.73 -15.20
CA TYR A 101 -16.56 -21.34 -16.51
C TYR A 101 -17.86 -22.14 -16.62
N ALA A 102 -18.21 -22.93 -15.60
CA ALA A 102 -19.47 -23.66 -15.53
C ALA A 102 -20.67 -22.70 -15.52
N MET A 103 -20.58 -21.61 -14.75
CA MET A 103 -21.61 -20.57 -14.70
C MET A 103 -21.76 -19.81 -16.03
N ALA A 104 -20.65 -19.55 -16.72
CA ALA A 104 -20.68 -18.92 -18.04
C ALA A 104 -21.41 -19.80 -19.07
N ARG A 105 -21.32 -21.12 -18.93
CA ARG A 105 -21.97 -22.11 -19.80
C ARG A 105 -23.36 -22.56 -19.34
N ALA A 106 -23.78 -22.21 -18.13
CA ALA A 106 -25.10 -22.56 -17.61
C ALA A 106 -26.21 -21.87 -18.41
N GLU A 107 -27.38 -22.53 -18.46
CA GLU A 107 -28.60 -21.99 -19.06
C GLU A 107 -28.99 -20.65 -18.40
N ASN A 108 -29.60 -19.75 -19.18
CA ASN A 108 -29.88 -18.38 -18.75
C ASN A 108 -30.77 -18.31 -17.49
N GLU A 109 -31.60 -19.32 -17.25
CA GLU A 109 -32.50 -19.41 -16.09
C GLU A 109 -31.75 -19.65 -14.77
N TRP A 110 -30.66 -20.42 -14.79
CA TRP A 110 -29.90 -20.79 -13.60
C TRP A 110 -28.78 -19.81 -13.25
N ARG A 111 -28.29 -19.04 -14.23
CA ARG A 111 -27.16 -18.12 -14.05
C ARG A 111 -27.36 -17.10 -12.90
N PRO A 112 -28.52 -16.44 -12.74
CA PRO A 112 -28.74 -15.50 -11.63
C PRO A 112 -28.67 -16.17 -10.26
N THR A 113 -29.25 -17.37 -10.12
CA THR A 113 -29.22 -18.14 -8.88
C THR A 113 -27.79 -18.58 -8.52
N LEU A 114 -27.02 -19.03 -9.51
CA LEU A 114 -25.61 -19.41 -9.30
C LEU A 114 -24.75 -18.21 -8.89
N LEU A 115 -24.96 -17.03 -9.49
CA LEU A 115 -24.28 -15.79 -9.08
C LEU A 115 -24.63 -15.39 -7.65
N MET A 116 -25.91 -15.49 -7.29
CA MET A 116 -26.38 -15.19 -5.94
C MET A 116 -25.72 -16.11 -4.89
N LEU A 117 -25.63 -17.41 -5.16
CA LEU A 117 -24.99 -18.38 -4.25
C LEU A 117 -23.49 -18.12 -4.03
N VAL A 118 -22.79 -17.51 -4.99
CA VAL A 118 -21.37 -17.18 -4.89
C VAL A 118 -21.12 -15.84 -4.18
N ILE A 119 -21.99 -14.85 -4.38
CA ILE A 119 -21.80 -13.48 -3.88
C ILE A 119 -22.35 -13.29 -2.46
N LEU A 120 -23.41 -14.03 -2.10
CA LEU A 120 -23.98 -13.89 -0.76
C LEU A 120 -22.95 -14.31 0.30
N PRO A 121 -22.63 -13.44 1.28
CA PRO A 121 -21.81 -13.83 2.40
C PRO A 121 -22.61 -14.85 3.21
N PHE A 122 -22.16 -16.10 3.20
CA PHE A 122 -22.66 -17.15 4.09
C PHE A 122 -22.16 -16.92 5.52
#